data_AF-A0A5M7PJ22-F1
#
_entry.id   AF-A0A5M7PJ22-F1
#
_cell.length_a   1.000
_cell.length_b   1.000
_cell.length_c   1.000
_cell.angle_alpha   90.00
_cell.angle_beta   90.00
_cell.angle_gamma   90.00
#
_symmetry.space_group_name_H-M   'P 1'
#
loop_
_entity.id
_entity.type
_entity.pdbx_description
1 polymer ?
#
loop_
_entity_poly.entity_id
_entity_poly.type
_entity_poly.pdbx_seq_one_letter_code
_entity_poly.pdbx_strand_id
1 'polypeptide(L)'
;LSAYKTAPKTELARDLLRMLLEFLPEVHAKMAQFMTTNEVNALREIIHKLHGSASYSGVPRMKQLCHQLERGLLEASDIAALEPELLELQDEMENVAREARRLLGFGEV
;
A
#
# COMPACT_ATOMS: atom_id res chain seq x y z
N LEU A 1 12.84 -36.74 11.44
CA LEU A 1 13.30 -35.33 11.33
C LEU A 1 12.22 -34.49 10.62
N SER A 2 11.08 -34.26 11.29
CA SER A 2 9.89 -33.61 10.69
C SER A 2 9.63 -32.25 11.33
N ALA A 3 10.48 -31.25 11.07
CA ALA A 3 10.31 -29.90 11.59
C ALA A 3 10.44 -28.77 10.52
N TYR A 4 10.59 -29.10 9.23
CA TYR A 4 10.89 -28.10 8.18
C TYR A 4 9.69 -27.66 7.32
N LYS A 5 8.44 -27.96 7.68
CA LYS A 5 7.31 -27.79 6.74
C LYS A 5 6.25 -26.73 7.03
N THR A 6 6.39 -25.88 8.04
CA THR A 6 5.34 -24.86 8.30
C THR A 6 5.84 -23.46 8.72
N ALA A 7 7.11 -23.28 9.09
CA ALA A 7 7.65 -21.97 9.53
C ALA A 7 8.06 -20.96 8.43
N PRO A 8 8.59 -21.33 7.24
CA PRO A 8 9.17 -20.34 6.33
C PRO A 8 8.12 -19.42 5.68
N LYS A 9 6.87 -19.87 5.58
CA LYS A 9 5.77 -19.06 5.04
C LYS A 9 5.38 -17.92 5.99
N THR A 10 5.46 -18.16 7.29
CA THR A 10 5.11 -17.16 8.31
C THR A 10 6.21 -16.11 8.45
N GLU A 11 7.47 -16.52 8.40
CA GLU A 11 8.61 -15.59 8.47
C GLU A 11 8.71 -14.72 7.21
N LEU A 12 8.62 -15.33 6.02
CA LEU A 12 8.56 -14.58 4.77
C LEU A 12 7.36 -13.62 4.71
N ALA A 13 6.18 -14.04 5.17
CA ALA A 13 5.01 -13.15 5.22
C ALA A 13 5.25 -11.96 6.16
N ARG A 14 5.92 -12.17 7.30
CA ARG A 14 6.29 -11.08 8.22
C ARG A 14 7.31 -10.13 7.59
N ASP A 15 8.28 -10.64 6.83
CA ASP A 15 9.28 -9.81 6.16
C ASP A 15 8.68 -9.00 5.00
N LEU A 16 7.78 -9.61 4.22
CA LEU A 16 7.01 -8.89 3.19
C LEU A 16 6.16 -7.77 3.81
N LEU A 17 5.53 -8.04 4.94
CA LEU A 17 4.74 -7.05 5.67
C LEU A 17 5.61 -5.92 6.25
N ARG A 18 6.83 -6.22 6.72
CA ARG A 18 7.82 -5.21 7.15
C ARG A 18 8.27 -4.32 6.00
N MET A 19 8.62 -4.91 4.86
CA MET A 19 9.00 -4.13 3.67
C MET A 19 7.86 -3.24 3.18
N LEU A 20 6.62 -3.74 3.23
CA LEU A 20 5.44 -2.90 2.97
C LEU A 20 5.38 -1.72 3.94
N LEU A 21 5.51 -1.95 5.25
CA LEU A 21 5.51 -0.89 6.26
C LEU A 21 6.60 0.16 6.05
N GLU A 22 7.79 -0.25 5.64
CA GLU A 22 8.91 0.64 5.32
C GLU A 22 8.64 1.46 4.06
N PHE A 23 7.86 0.92 3.12
CA PHE A 23 7.51 1.57 1.86
C PHE A 23 6.35 2.57 1.98
N LEU A 24 5.37 2.33 2.87
CA LEU A 24 4.18 3.18 3.00
C LEU A 24 4.48 4.68 3.23
N PRO A 25 5.44 5.09 4.10
CA PRO A 25 5.75 6.51 4.30
C PRO A 25 6.24 7.21 3.02
N GLU A 26 7.03 6.52 2.20
CA GLU A 26 7.49 7.05 0.91
C GLU A 26 6.31 7.24 -0.05
N VAL A 27 5.39 6.26 -0.08
CA VAL A 27 4.20 6.33 -0.92
C VAL A 27 3.31 7.49 -0.52
N HIS A 28 3.03 7.67 0.77
CA HIS A 28 2.24 8.81 1.27
C HIS A 28 2.84 10.16 0.85
N ALA A 29 4.14 10.36 1.05
CA ALA A 29 4.82 11.61 0.70
C ALA A 29 4.72 11.90 -0.80
N LYS A 30 4.96 10.87 -1.64
CA LYS A 30 4.86 10.99 -3.10
C LYS A 30 3.43 11.25 -3.58
N MET A 31 2.44 10.55 -3.02
CA MET A 31 1.04 10.79 -3.35
C MET A 31 0.63 12.23 -3.06
N ALA A 32 0.96 12.75 -1.87
CA ALA A 32 0.66 14.14 -1.51
C ALA A 32 1.33 15.16 -2.45
N GLN A 33 2.59 14.91 -2.82
CA GLN A 33 3.30 15.74 -3.79
C GLN A 33 2.60 15.72 -5.15
N PHE A 34 2.33 14.54 -5.71
CA PHE A 34 1.76 14.41 -7.05
C PHE A 34 0.33 14.90 -7.14
N MET A 35 -0.46 14.78 -6.06
CA MET A 35 -1.78 15.41 -5.96
C MET A 35 -1.66 16.93 -6.04
N THR A 36 -0.65 17.52 -5.39
CA THR A 36 -0.44 18.98 -5.40
C THR A 36 0.09 19.48 -6.75
N THR A 37 0.97 18.72 -7.41
CA THR A 37 1.55 19.10 -8.72
C THR A 37 0.73 18.60 -9.92
N ASN A 38 -0.39 17.91 -9.67
CA ASN A 38 -1.23 17.25 -10.66
C ASN A 38 -0.46 16.29 -11.59
N GLU A 39 0.52 15.55 -11.06
CA GLU A 39 1.36 14.62 -11.84
C GLU A 39 0.71 13.23 -11.98
N VAL A 40 -0.30 13.13 -12.85
CA VAL A 40 -1.11 11.91 -13.07
C VAL A 40 -0.25 10.67 -13.32
N ASN A 41 0.75 10.77 -14.21
CA ASN A 41 1.60 9.63 -14.57
C ASN A 41 2.46 9.15 -13.40
N ALA A 42 3.03 10.09 -12.63
CA ALA A 42 3.85 9.77 -11.48
C ALA A 42 3.01 9.17 -10.34
N LEU A 43 1.80 9.69 -10.13
CA LEU A 43 0.84 9.12 -9.19
C LEU A 43 0.45 7.69 -9.57
N ARG A 44 0.18 7.45 -10.85
CA ARG A 44 -0.13 6.11 -11.35
C ARG A 44 1.03 5.14 -11.14
N GLU A 45 2.27 5.56 -11.38
CA GLU A 45 3.44 4.70 -11.20
C GLU A 45 3.65 4.32 -9.72
N ILE A 46 3.48 5.26 -8.78
CA ILE A 46 3.63 4.94 -7.35
C ILE A 46 2.50 4.05 -6.84
N ILE A 47 1.26 4.24 -7.31
CA ILE A 47 0.12 3.37 -6.98
C ILE A 47 0.33 1.96 -7.57
N HIS A 48 0.90 1.84 -8.76
CA HIS A 48 1.25 0.54 -9.35
C HIS A 48 2.28 -0.23 -8.51
N LYS A 49 3.31 0.47 -8.02
CA LYS A 49 4.29 -0.12 -7.09
C LYS A 49 3.63 -0.56 -5.79
N LEU A 50 2.74 0.27 -5.23
CA LEU A 50 1.97 -0.09 -4.03
C LEU A 50 1.08 -1.32 -4.27
N HIS A 51 0.40 -1.40 -5.41
CA HIS A 51 -0.43 -2.54 -5.79
C HIS A 51 0.38 -3.85 -5.83
N GLY A 52 1.61 -3.79 -6.39
CA GLY A 52 2.56 -4.90 -6.38
C GLY A 52 2.89 -5.36 -4.97
N SER A 53 3.30 -4.45 -4.09
CA SER A 53 3.65 -4.74 -2.69
C SER A 53 2.44 -5.26 -1.87
N ALA A 54 1.25 -4.72 -2.11
CA ALA A 54 0.01 -5.12 -1.46
C ALA A 54 -0.39 -6.57 -1.80
N SER A 55 -0.09 -7.04 -3.00
CA SER A 55 -0.48 -8.37 -3.48
C SER A 55 0.13 -9.53 -2.71
N TYR A 56 1.25 -9.31 -2.02
CA TYR A 56 1.95 -10.32 -1.25
C TYR A 56 1.75 -10.21 0.27
N SER A 57 1.02 -9.18 0.73
CA SER A 57 0.99 -8.78 2.15
C SER A 57 -0.36 -9.00 2.84
N GLY A 58 -1.35 -9.59 2.17
CA GLY A 58 -2.63 -9.95 2.79
C GLY A 58 -3.57 -8.76 3.08
N VAL A 59 -3.53 -7.73 2.24
CA VAL A 59 -4.22 -6.44 2.43
C VAL A 59 -5.27 -6.21 1.32
N PRO A 60 -6.41 -6.96 1.34
CA PRO A 60 -7.34 -7.02 0.21
C PRO A 60 -8.01 -5.68 -0.11
N ARG A 61 -8.35 -4.87 0.90
CA ARG A 61 -8.98 -3.56 0.70
C ARG A 61 -8.02 -2.56 0.05
N MET A 62 -6.80 -2.43 0.58
CA MET A 62 -5.77 -1.58 -0.04
C MET A 62 -5.47 -2.00 -1.48
N LYS A 63 -5.41 -3.31 -1.75
CA LYS A 63 -5.23 -3.84 -3.10
C LYS A 63 -6.36 -3.41 -4.06
N GLN A 64 -7.61 -3.51 -3.60
CA GLN A 64 -8.77 -3.11 -4.39
C GLN A 64 -8.74 -1.61 -4.72
N LEU A 65 -8.42 -0.76 -3.75
CA LEU A 65 -8.30 0.69 -3.94
C LEU A 65 -7.20 1.02 -4.95
N CYS A 66 -6.02 0.39 -4.84
CA CYS A 66 -4.94 0.57 -5.81
C CYS A 66 -5.40 0.21 -7.24
N HIS A 67 -6.06 -0.93 -7.42
CA HIS A 67 -6.56 -1.35 -8.73
C HIS A 67 -7.65 -0.40 -9.28
N GLN A 68 -8.53 0.12 -8.42
CA GLN A 68 -9.53 1.12 -8.83
C GLN A 68 -8.86 2.40 -9.31
N LEU A 69 -7.91 2.92 -8.54
CA LEU A 69 -7.15 4.13 -8.87
C LEU A 69 -6.28 3.98 -10.13
N GLU A 70 -5.64 2.83 -10.33
CA GLU A 70 -4.87 2.57 -11.57
C GLU A 70 -5.71 2.70 -12.83
N ARG A 71 -6.97 2.24 -12.78
CA ARG A 71 -7.93 2.36 -13.88
C ARG A 71 -8.42 3.80 -14.02
N GLY A 72 -8.75 4.45 -12.92
CA GLY A 72 -9.16 5.86 -12.94
C GLY A 72 -8.07 6.77 -13.53
N LEU A 73 -6.82 6.59 -13.11
CA LEU A 73 -5.67 7.38 -13.57
C LEU A 73 -5.25 7.11 -15.02
N LEU A 74 -5.70 6.00 -15.63
CA LEU A 74 -5.52 5.77 -17.07
C LEU A 74 -6.41 6.69 -17.92
N GLU A 75 -7.58 7.06 -17.38
CA GLU A 75 -8.60 7.82 -18.09
C GLU A 75 -8.66 9.29 -17.62
N ALA A 76 -8.13 9.59 -16.44
CA ALA A 76 -8.16 10.92 -15.83
C ALA A 76 -7.11 11.86 -16.43
N SER A 77 -7.53 13.08 -16.76
CA SER A 77 -6.64 14.21 -17.06
C SER A 77 -6.36 15.10 -15.83
N ASP A 78 -7.07 14.89 -14.73
CA ASP A 78 -6.98 15.67 -13.49
C ASP A 78 -7.14 14.74 -12.28
N ILE A 79 -6.17 14.81 -11.36
CA ILE A 79 -6.16 14.01 -10.12
C ILE A 79 -7.32 14.40 -9.20
N ALA A 80 -7.79 15.66 -9.23
CA ALA A 80 -8.87 16.12 -8.36
C ALA A 80 -10.17 15.30 -8.52
N ALA A 81 -10.39 14.73 -9.71
CA ALA A 81 -11.55 13.85 -9.96
C ALA A 81 -11.50 12.51 -9.19
N LEU A 82 -10.32 12.12 -8.70
CA LEU A 82 -10.06 10.88 -7.97
C LEU A 82 -9.66 11.14 -6.50
N GLU A 83 -9.78 12.40 -6.04
CA GLU A 83 -9.44 12.79 -4.67
C GLU A 83 -10.13 11.92 -3.60
N PRO A 84 -11.44 11.59 -3.71
CA PRO A 84 -12.10 10.74 -2.72
C PRO A 84 -11.44 9.36 -2.57
N GLU A 85 -11.14 8.69 -3.68
CA GLU A 85 -10.51 7.37 -3.69
C GLU A 85 -9.05 7.43 -3.21
N LEU A 86 -8.35 8.53 -3.49
CA LEU A 86 -6.99 8.76 -3.01
C LEU A 86 -6.95 8.97 -1.49
N LEU A 87 -7.91 9.71 -0.94
CA LEU A 87 -8.06 9.86 0.52
C LEU A 87 -8.43 8.52 1.17
N GLU A 88 -9.33 7.75 0.57
CA GLU A 88 -9.66 6.41 1.08
C GLU A 88 -8.43 5.47 1.06
N LEU A 89 -7.59 5.54 0.01
CA LEU A 89 -6.34 4.81 -0.03
C LEU A 89 -5.38 5.24 1.08
N GLN A 90 -5.28 6.55 1.37
CA GLN A 90 -4.46 7.07 2.46
C GLN A 90 -4.92 6.55 3.83
N ASP A 91 -6.21 6.62 4.11
CA ASP A 91 -6.79 6.09 5.35
C ASP A 91 -6.55 4.59 5.51
N GLU A 92 -6.70 3.83 4.41
CA GLU A 92 -6.46 2.40 4.43
C GLU A 92 -4.97 2.06 4.60
N MET A 93 -4.04 2.83 4.03
CA MET A 93 -2.60 2.68 4.28
C MET A 93 -2.27 2.85 5.77
N GLU A 94 -2.87 3.83 6.44
CA GLU A 94 -2.70 4.02 7.89
C GLU A 94 -3.29 2.87 8.70
N ASN A 95 -4.46 2.39 8.32
CA ASN A 95 -5.12 1.24 8.95
C ASN A 95 -4.26 -0.04 8.83
N VAL A 96 -3.77 -0.32 7.62
CA VAL A 96 -2.85 -1.43 7.35
C VAL A 96 -1.58 -1.26 8.17
N ALA A 97 -1.00 -0.04 8.23
CA ALA A 97 0.22 0.18 8.97
C ALA A 97 0.06 -0.09 10.47
N ARG A 98 -1.06 0.34 11.06
CA ARG A 98 -1.40 0.07 12.47
C ARG A 98 -1.55 -1.43 12.74
N GLU A 99 -2.34 -2.13 11.94
CA GLU A 99 -2.58 -3.57 12.16
C GLU A 99 -1.31 -4.40 11.91
N ALA A 100 -0.52 -4.03 10.90
CA ALA A 100 0.76 -4.67 10.62
C ALA A 100 1.75 -4.51 11.77
N ARG A 101 1.84 -3.32 12.39
CA ARG A 101 2.68 -3.10 13.58
C ARG A 101 2.27 -4.00 14.73
N ARG A 102 0.96 -4.11 14.98
CA ARG A 102 0.39 -4.99 16.01
C ARG A 102 0.74 -6.45 15.76
N LEU A 103 0.58 -6.94 14.53
CA LEU A 103 0.91 -8.33 14.15
C LEU A 103 2.41 -8.64 14.26
N LEU A 104 3.26 -7.66 13.97
CA LEU A 104 4.71 -7.82 14.05
C LEU A 104 5.26 -7.71 15.48
N GLY A 105 4.44 -7.24 16.44
CA GLY A 105 4.84 -7.05 17.83
C GLY A 105 5.61 -5.76 18.06
N PHE A 106 5.48 -4.77 17.17
CA PHE A 106 5.88 -3.40 17.48
C PHE A 106 4.82 -2.85 18.44
N GLY A 107 5.09 -2.93 19.75
CA GLY A 107 4.20 -2.40 20.77
C GLY A 107 3.87 -0.94 20.52
N GLU A 108 2.62 -0.55 20.78
CA GLU A 108 2.21 0.85 20.85
C GLU A 108 3.14 1.57 21.82
N VAL A 109 3.85 2.60 21.31
CA VAL A 109 4.64 3.52 22.13
C VAL A 109 3.77 4.71 22.46
#